data_AF-A0A178B078-F1
#
_entry.id   AF-A0A178B078-F1
#
_cell.length_a   1.000
_cell.length_b   1.000
_cell.length_c   1.000
_cell.angle_alpha   90.00
_cell.angle_beta   90.00
_cell.angle_gamma   90.00
#
_symmetry.space_group_name_H-M   'P 1'
#
loop_
_entity.id
_entity.type
_entity.pdbx_description
1 polymer ?
#
loop_
_entity_poly.entity_id
_entity_poly.type
_entity_poly.pdbx_seq_one_letter_code
_entity_poly.pdbx_strand_id
1 'polypeptide(L)'
;MLATSKQPLGPTVLRFAGIVQGLVALPCMIQLACSTYLYWSHCHDSWYFFTTHLLAASACLGIIFVASVQWKALTTPLQTLKLEAIKAAFAEALFLWVNFTHSYHVKRYIATGLATVVLFWAPLYYAYLAVKDEKRNEILKENETLHFGNNRRSEYTDGPLYADAPEKTPLLQSRV
;
A
#
# COMPACT_ATOMS: atom_id res chain seq x y z
N MET A 1 -28.85 -16.51 0.10
CA MET A 1 -27.96 -16.04 1.19
C MET A 1 -26.90 -15.14 0.58
N LEU A 2 -27.09 -13.82 0.67
CA LEU A 2 -26.07 -12.84 0.27
C LEU A 2 -25.01 -12.85 1.36
N ALA A 3 -23.88 -13.49 1.09
CA ALA A 3 -22.70 -13.35 1.93
C ALA A 3 -22.33 -11.87 1.95
N THR A 4 -22.69 -11.18 3.03
CA THR A 4 -22.26 -9.81 3.30
C THR A 4 -20.77 -9.91 3.58
N SER A 5 -19.96 -9.86 2.51
CA SER A 5 -18.52 -9.77 2.65
C SER A 5 -18.28 -8.46 3.38
N LYS A 6 -17.93 -8.57 4.67
CA LYS A 6 -17.36 -7.45 5.41
C LYS A 6 -16.05 -7.16 4.72
N GLN A 7 -16.07 -6.35 3.66
CA GLN A 7 -14.87 -5.73 3.15
C GLN A 7 -14.20 -5.10 4.37
N PRO A 8 -12.94 -5.45 4.67
CA PRO A 8 -12.26 -4.82 5.79
C PRO A 8 -12.38 -3.32 5.60
N LEU A 9 -12.79 -2.59 6.66
CA LEU A 9 -13.02 -1.14 6.59
C LEU A 9 -11.78 -0.39 6.04
N GLY A 10 -10.58 -0.98 6.20
CA GLY A 10 -9.32 -0.37 5.81
C GLY A 10 -9.18 -0.04 4.31
N PRO A 11 -9.29 -1.01 3.40
CA PRO A 11 -9.22 -0.75 1.95
C PRO A 11 -10.22 0.29 1.43
N THR A 12 -11.42 0.34 2.00
CA THR A 12 -12.44 1.32 1.59
C THR A 12 -12.03 2.73 1.99
N VAL A 13 -11.56 2.93 3.23
CA VAL A 13 -11.08 4.23 3.72
C VAL A 13 -9.91 4.75 2.89
N LEU A 14 -8.95 3.88 2.57
CA LEU A 14 -7.79 4.22 1.72
C LEU A 14 -8.19 4.64 0.31
N ARG A 15 -9.18 3.97 -0.30
CA ARG A 15 -9.71 4.34 -1.61
C ARG A 15 -10.38 5.71 -1.61
N PHE A 16 -11.18 6.00 -0.59
CA PHE A 16 -11.79 7.33 -0.44
C PHE A 16 -10.74 8.41 -0.22
N ALA A 17 -9.72 8.16 0.62
CA ALA A 17 -8.60 9.09 0.79
C ALA A 17 -7.88 9.35 -0.54
N GLY A 18 -7.64 8.31 -1.34
CA GLY A 18 -7.08 8.42 -2.69
C GLY A 18 -7.90 9.31 -3.63
N ILE A 19 -9.23 9.17 -3.62
CA ILE A 19 -10.12 10.05 -4.42
C ILE A 19 -9.99 11.50 -3.97
N VAL A 20 -10.03 11.76 -2.66
CA VAL A 20 -9.92 13.11 -2.12
C VAL A 20 -8.58 13.74 -2.53
N GLN A 21 -7.47 13.02 -2.40
CA GLN A 21 -6.15 13.47 -2.87
C GLN A 21 -6.16 13.78 -4.37
N GLY A 22 -6.76 12.90 -5.19
CA GLY A 22 -6.88 13.11 -6.64
C GLY A 22 -7.73 14.33 -7.01
N LEU A 23 -8.85 14.54 -6.32
CA LEU A 23 -9.72 15.70 -6.50
C LEU A 23 -9.04 17.01 -6.11
N VAL A 24 -8.18 16.99 -5.08
CA VAL A 24 -7.38 18.16 -4.69
C VAL A 24 -6.25 18.40 -5.70
N ALA A 25 -5.60 17.34 -6.20
CA ALA A 25 -4.50 17.44 -7.14
C ALA A 25 -4.92 17.91 -8.54
N LEU A 26 -6.15 17.60 -8.99
CA LEU A 26 -6.66 17.93 -10.32
C LEU A 26 -6.71 19.45 -10.63
N PRO A 27 -7.34 20.31 -9.82
CA PRO A 27 -7.32 21.76 -10.09
C PRO A 27 -5.90 22.32 -10.02
N CYS A 28 -5.05 21.82 -9.13
CA CYS A 28 -3.64 22.21 -9.07
C CYS A 28 -2.90 21.84 -10.36
N MET A 29 -3.09 20.63 -10.88
CA MET A 29 -2.48 20.19 -12.13
C MET A 29 -2.92 21.08 -13.31
N ILE A 30 -4.23 21.38 -13.43
CA ILE A 30 -4.75 22.23 -14.52
C ILE A 30 -4.12 23.62 -14.46
N GLN A 31 -4.10 24.25 -13.28
CA GLN A 31 -3.51 25.58 -13.10
C GLN A 31 -2.01 25.61 -13.47
N LEU A 32 -1.26 24.59 -13.05
CA LEU A 32 0.18 24.48 -13.34
C LEU A 32 0.43 24.21 -14.83
N ALA A 33 -0.40 23.40 -15.48
CA ALA A 33 -0.31 23.13 -16.91
C ALA A 33 -0.60 24.40 -17.73
N CYS A 34 -1.63 25.17 -17.38
CA CYS A 34 -1.91 26.47 -18.01
C CYS A 34 -0.74 27.44 -17.83
N SER A 35 -0.17 27.52 -16.62
CA SER A 35 0.99 28.36 -16.34
C SER A 35 2.20 27.95 -17.18
N THR A 36 2.45 26.64 -17.29
CA THR A 36 3.52 26.06 -18.13
C THR A 36 3.36 26.45 -19.60
N TYR A 37 2.13 26.39 -20.13
CA TYR A 37 1.84 26.79 -21.51
C TYR A 37 2.09 28.29 -21.75
N LEU A 38 1.74 29.15 -20.79
CA LEU A 38 1.98 30.59 -20.89
C LEU A 38 3.49 30.91 -20.89
N TYR A 39 4.27 30.27 -20.00
CA TYR A 39 5.72 30.47 -19.98
C TYR A 39 6.40 29.98 -21.26
N TRP A 40 5.97 28.84 -21.79
CA TRP A 40 6.49 28.32 -23.07
C TRP A 40 6.18 29.27 -24.24
N SER A 41 4.95 29.78 -24.31
CA SER A 41 4.48 30.53 -25.47
C SER A 41 4.91 32.00 -25.49
N HIS A 42 5.17 32.64 -24.35
CA HIS A 42 5.37 34.10 -24.28
C HIS A 42 6.70 34.55 -23.64
N CYS A 43 7.47 33.66 -23.01
CA CYS A 43 8.71 34.05 -22.33
C CYS A 43 9.86 33.07 -22.61
N HIS A 44 10.58 33.27 -23.71
CA HIS A 44 11.75 32.45 -24.08
C HIS A 44 12.86 32.43 -22.99
N ASP A 45 13.00 33.50 -22.20
CA ASP A 45 14.00 33.57 -21.12
C ASP A 45 13.54 32.95 -19.78
N SER A 46 12.31 32.43 -19.70
CA SER A 46 11.75 31.88 -18.45
C SER A 46 11.82 30.35 -18.38
N TRP A 47 12.89 29.75 -18.91
CA TRP A 47 13.09 28.29 -18.91
C TRP A 47 12.98 27.67 -17.51
N TYR A 48 13.48 28.35 -16.49
CA TYR A 48 13.36 27.94 -15.10
C TYR A 48 11.89 27.82 -14.65
N PHE A 49 11.05 28.81 -14.95
CA PHE A 49 9.64 28.78 -14.57
C PHE A 49 8.86 27.73 -15.37
N PHE A 50 9.15 27.58 -16.66
CA PHE A 50 8.60 26.51 -17.48
C PHE A 50 8.88 25.12 -16.89
N THR A 51 10.14 24.81 -16.63
CA THR A 51 10.57 23.48 -16.14
C THR A 51 10.03 23.19 -14.74
N THR A 52 10.03 24.17 -13.83
CA THR A 52 9.49 23.98 -12.47
C THR A 52 7.98 23.76 -12.44
N HIS A 53 7.21 24.51 -13.24
CA HIS A 53 5.76 24.31 -13.33
C HIS A 53 5.40 22.99 -14.02
N LEU A 54 6.18 22.58 -15.04
CA LEU A 54 6.01 21.29 -15.70
C LEU A 54 6.27 20.12 -14.74
N LEU A 55 7.33 20.19 -13.91
CA LEU A 55 7.63 19.18 -12.90
C LEU A 55 6.56 19.15 -11.78
N ALA A 56 6.07 20.31 -11.35
CA ALA A 56 4.98 20.36 -10.39
C ALA A 56 3.69 19.77 -10.96
N ALA A 57 3.35 20.10 -12.21
CA ALA A 57 2.20 19.53 -12.90
C ALA A 57 2.30 18.01 -13.05
N SER A 58 3.50 17.49 -13.36
CA SER A 58 3.72 16.05 -13.49
C SER A 58 3.64 15.31 -12.15
N ALA A 59 4.08 15.92 -11.04
CA ALA A 59 3.87 15.37 -9.70
C ALA A 59 2.37 15.28 -9.34
N CYS A 60 1.59 16.33 -9.63
CA CYS A 60 0.13 16.30 -9.46
C CYS A 60 -0.52 15.22 -10.33
N LEU A 61 -0.09 15.09 -11.59
CA LEU A 61 -0.55 14.02 -12.49
C LEU A 61 -0.21 12.63 -11.93
N GLY A 62 0.98 12.46 -11.37
CA GLY A 62 1.40 11.24 -10.70
C GLY A 62 0.48 10.85 -9.54
N ILE A 63 0.06 11.82 -8.71
CA ILE A 63 -0.91 11.60 -7.63
C ILE A 63 -2.26 11.13 -8.19
N ILE A 64 -2.78 11.80 -9.22
CA ILE A 64 -4.06 11.46 -9.87
C ILE A 64 -3.99 10.06 -10.50
N PHE A 65 -2.87 9.74 -11.16
CA PHE A 65 -2.64 8.43 -11.75
C PHE A 65 -2.65 7.33 -10.69
N VAL A 66 -1.90 7.50 -9.58
CA VAL A 66 -1.88 6.52 -8.50
C VAL A 66 -3.26 6.36 -7.86
N ALA A 67 -3.98 7.45 -7.60
CA ALA A 67 -5.35 7.40 -7.08
C ALA A 67 -6.29 6.64 -8.01
N SER A 68 -6.16 6.85 -9.34
CA SER A 68 -6.95 6.15 -10.36
C SER A 68 -6.64 4.65 -10.41
N VAL A 69 -5.37 4.28 -10.28
CA VAL A 69 -4.93 2.87 -10.20
C VAL A 69 -5.49 2.20 -8.95
N GLN A 70 -5.39 2.84 -7.78
CA GLN A 70 -5.91 2.30 -6.52
C GLN A 70 -7.44 2.13 -6.50
N TRP A 71 -8.15 3.00 -7.22
CA TRP A 71 -9.59 2.89 -7.37
C TRP A 71 -10.01 1.64 -8.17
N LYS A 72 -9.30 1.37 -9.27
CA LYS A 72 -9.65 0.26 -10.18
C LYS A 72 -9.06 -1.08 -9.77
N ALA A 73 -7.91 -1.10 -9.10
CA ALA A 73 -7.20 -2.32 -8.78
C ALA A 73 -7.59 -2.89 -7.40
N LEU A 74 -7.73 -4.22 -7.33
CA LEU A 74 -7.64 -4.98 -6.08
C LEU A 74 -6.16 -5.04 -5.70
N THR A 75 -5.71 -4.10 -4.88
CA THR A 75 -4.32 -4.03 -4.42
C THR A 75 -4.13 -4.80 -3.12
N THR A 76 -3.01 -5.49 -2.99
CA THR A 76 -2.60 -6.08 -1.71
C THR A 76 -2.14 -4.98 -0.75
N PRO A 77 -2.20 -5.20 0.59
CA PRO A 77 -1.83 -4.15 1.55
C PRO A 77 -0.41 -3.61 1.34
N LEU A 78 0.55 -4.48 1.00
CA LEU A 78 1.91 -4.07 0.67
C LEU A 78 2.00 -3.20 -0.60
N GLN A 79 1.21 -3.52 -1.63
CA GLN A 79 1.13 -2.68 -2.84
C GLN A 79 0.47 -1.34 -2.53
N THR A 80 -0.60 -1.32 -1.73
CA THR A 80 -1.24 -0.08 -1.28
C THR A 80 -0.26 0.81 -0.52
N LEU A 81 0.53 0.25 0.40
CA LEU A 81 1.57 0.99 1.11
C LEU A 81 2.59 1.64 0.16
N LYS A 82 3.08 0.90 -0.83
CA LYS A 82 4.02 1.44 -1.84
C LYS A 82 3.40 2.58 -2.65
N LEU A 83 2.13 2.43 -3.05
CA LEU A 83 1.41 3.47 -3.80
C LEU A 83 1.13 4.71 -2.95
N GLU A 84 0.75 4.56 -1.68
CA GLU A 84 0.63 5.68 -0.75
C GLU A 84 1.97 6.39 -0.54
N ALA A 85 3.06 5.63 -0.43
CA ALA A 85 4.40 6.20 -0.26
C ALA A 85 4.82 7.05 -1.47
N ILE A 86 4.49 6.60 -2.68
CA ILE A 86 4.74 7.35 -3.91
C ILE A 86 3.94 8.66 -3.92
N LYS A 87 2.65 8.63 -3.56
CA LYS A 87 1.83 9.86 -3.46
C LYS A 87 2.38 10.82 -2.41
N ALA A 88 2.76 10.31 -1.25
CA ALA A 88 3.37 11.12 -0.19
C ALA A 88 4.69 11.76 -0.65
N ALA A 89 5.53 11.03 -1.39
CA ALA A 89 6.76 11.59 -1.96
C ALA A 89 6.48 12.71 -2.98
N PHE A 90 5.49 12.54 -3.86
CA PHE A 90 5.07 13.61 -4.78
C PHE A 90 4.50 14.83 -4.05
N ALA A 91 3.68 14.61 -3.02
CA ALA A 91 3.12 15.68 -2.21
C ALA A 91 4.21 16.44 -1.43
N GLU A 92 5.21 15.74 -0.91
CA GLU A 92 6.36 16.34 -0.23
C GLU A 92 7.20 17.18 -1.19
N ALA A 93 7.47 16.67 -2.40
CA ALA A 93 8.17 17.43 -3.44
C ALA A 93 7.42 18.71 -3.82
N LEU A 94 6.09 18.64 -3.95
CA LEU A 94 5.23 19.82 -4.19
C LEU A 94 5.23 20.78 -3.00
N PHE A 95 5.20 20.27 -1.77
CA PHE A 95 5.27 21.08 -0.56
C PHE A 95 6.58 21.87 -0.49
N LEU A 96 7.71 21.20 -0.72
CA LEU A 96 9.03 21.86 -0.76
C LEU A 96 9.07 22.89 -1.89
N TRP A 97 8.62 22.53 -3.10
CA TRP A 97 8.58 23.44 -4.24
C TRP A 97 7.75 24.69 -3.98
N VAL A 98 6.51 24.55 -3.50
CA VAL A 98 5.63 25.68 -3.18
C VAL A 98 6.25 26.58 -2.11
N ASN A 99 6.87 25.99 -1.08
CA ASN A 99 7.41 26.77 0.03
C ASN A 99 8.74 27.44 -0.30
N PHE A 100 9.61 26.83 -1.10
CA PHE A 100 10.85 27.46 -1.55
C PHE A 100 10.62 28.54 -2.61
N THR A 101 9.68 28.34 -3.54
CA THR A 101 9.49 29.26 -4.67
C THR A 101 8.77 30.56 -4.28
N HIS A 102 7.84 30.50 -3.32
CA HIS A 102 6.95 31.63 -3.04
C HIS A 102 7.17 32.31 -1.66
N SER A 103 8.35 32.18 -1.04
CA SER A 103 8.79 32.95 0.15
C SER A 103 8.02 32.76 1.49
N TYR A 104 8.63 33.20 2.59
CA TYR A 104 8.47 32.83 4.03
C TYR A 104 7.16 33.21 4.75
N HIS A 105 6.00 33.15 4.10
CA HIS A 105 4.74 33.36 4.80
C HIS A 105 4.42 32.16 5.70
N VAL A 106 4.73 32.30 6.99
CA VAL A 106 4.51 31.28 8.04
C VAL A 106 3.10 30.68 7.97
N LYS A 107 2.07 31.51 7.72
CA LYS A 107 0.68 31.05 7.56
C LYS A 107 0.51 30.04 6.41
N ARG A 108 1.14 30.28 5.25
CA ARG A 108 1.10 29.35 4.11
C ARG A 108 1.87 28.07 4.40
N TYR A 109 3.05 28.19 5.02
CA TYR A 109 3.85 27.03 5.40
C TYR A 109 3.07 26.10 6.32
N ILE A 110 2.41 26.66 7.34
CA ILE A 110 1.54 25.89 8.25
C ILE A 110 0.36 25.28 7.48
N ALA A 111 -0.34 26.05 6.65
CA ALA A 111 -1.51 25.56 5.92
C ALA A 111 -1.16 24.43 4.93
N THR A 112 -0.10 24.62 4.14
CA THR A 112 0.37 23.61 3.18
C THR A 112 0.98 22.40 3.88
N GLY A 113 1.70 22.59 4.99
CA GLY A 113 2.24 21.49 5.79
C GLY A 113 1.13 20.65 6.43
N LEU A 114 0.11 21.29 7.00
CA LEU A 114 -1.08 20.60 7.52
C LEU A 114 -1.80 19.84 6.42
N ALA A 115 -1.97 20.43 5.23
CA ALA A 115 -2.57 19.75 4.09
C ALA A 115 -1.76 18.52 3.69
N THR A 116 -0.43 18.60 3.59
CA THR A 116 0.44 17.46 3.27
C THR A 116 0.34 16.36 4.32
N VAL A 117 0.36 16.72 5.61
CA VAL A 117 0.28 15.75 6.72
C VAL A 117 -1.08 15.03 6.71
N VAL A 118 -2.17 15.79 6.68
CA VAL A 118 -3.53 15.22 6.77
C VAL A 118 -3.88 14.43 5.52
N LEU A 119 -3.58 14.96 4.34
CA LEU A 119 -4.01 14.34 3.09
C LEU A 119 -3.10 13.20 2.67
N PHE A 120 -1.80 13.19 2.98
CA PHE A 120 -0.87 12.20 2.43
C PHE A 120 -0.16 11.36 3.50
N TRP A 121 0.31 11.97 4.59
CA TRP A 121 0.98 11.21 5.65
C TRP A 121 0.02 10.37 6.50
N ALA A 122 -1.20 10.87 6.77
CA ALA A 122 -2.17 10.10 7.54
C ALA A 122 -2.65 8.84 6.78
N PRO A 123 -3.01 8.89 5.48
CA PRO A 123 -3.29 7.66 4.71
C PRO A 123 -2.09 6.72 4.59
N LEU A 124 -0.88 7.25 4.44
CA LEU A 124 0.35 6.44 4.43
C LEU A 124 0.55 5.69 5.74
N TYR A 125 0.38 6.38 6.88
CA TYR A 125 0.46 5.77 8.20
C TYR A 125 -0.61 4.69 8.39
N TYR A 126 -1.82 4.95 7.92
CA TYR A 126 -2.91 3.97 7.96
C TYR A 126 -2.60 2.73 7.11
N ALA A 127 -2.03 2.89 5.91
CA ALA A 127 -1.56 1.77 5.09
C ALA A 127 -0.45 0.97 5.78
N TYR A 128 0.46 1.64 6.50
CA TYR A 128 1.51 0.98 7.27
C TYR A 128 0.93 0.10 8.39
N LEU A 129 -0.07 0.61 9.12
CA LEU A 129 -0.76 -0.18 10.14
C LEU A 129 -1.45 -1.41 9.55
N ALA A 130 -2.10 -1.28 8.39
CA ALA A 130 -2.75 -2.40 7.73
C ALA A 130 -1.77 -3.54 7.36
N VAL A 131 -0.57 -3.19 6.87
CA VAL A 131 0.48 -4.18 6.58
C VAL A 131 1.01 -4.83 7.86
N LYS A 132 1.13 -4.05 8.94
CA LYS A 132 1.59 -4.57 10.24
C LYS A 132 0.59 -5.57 10.83
N ASP A 133 -0.71 -5.28 10.73
CA ASP A 133 -1.78 -6.17 11.20
C ASP A 133 -1.87 -7.45 10.37
N GLU A 134 -1.68 -7.38 9.06
CA GLU A 134 -1.61 -8.55 8.18
C GLU A 134 -0.49 -9.51 8.61
N LYS A 135 0.73 -9.00 8.81
CA LYS A 135 1.87 -9.80 9.30
C LYS A 135 1.60 -10.41 10.68
N ARG A 136 0.96 -9.67 11.58
CA ARG A 136 0.62 -10.18 12.91
C ARG A 136 -0.37 -11.35 12.82
N ASN A 137 -1.34 -11.25 11.93
CA ASN A 137 -2.33 -12.30 11.72
C ASN A 137 -1.74 -13.55 11.04
N GLU A 138 -0.77 -13.37 10.14
CA GLU A 138 -0.01 -14.48 9.56
C GLU A 138 0.75 -15.27 10.63
N ILE A 139 1.47 -14.58 11.52
CA ILE A 139 2.19 -15.21 12.64
C ILE A 139 1.22 -15.95 13.58
N LEU A 140 0.06 -15.38 13.87
CA LEU A 140 -0.94 -16.02 14.72
C LEU A 140 -1.49 -17.31 14.08
N LYS A 141 -1.79 -17.28 12.78
CA LYS A 141 -2.24 -18.46 12.04
C LYS A 141 -1.17 -19.54 11.95
N GLU A 142 0.08 -19.16 11.76
CA GLU A 142 1.21 -20.08 11.77
C GLU A 142 1.38 -20.74 13.15
N ASN A 143 1.24 -19.98 14.24
CA ASN A 143 1.29 -20.55 15.59
C ASN A 143 0.09 -21.49 15.86
N GLU A 144 -1.12 -21.12 15.43
CA GLU A 144 -2.29 -21.99 15.55
C GLU A 144 -2.11 -23.30 14.79
N THR A 145 -1.62 -23.25 13.54
CA THR A 145 -1.40 -24.46 12.73
C THR A 145 -0.33 -25.36 13.33
N LEU A 146 0.73 -24.79 13.93
CA LEU A 146 1.73 -25.52 14.69
C LEU A 146 1.13 -26.20 15.93
N HIS A 147 0.30 -25.50 16.71
CA HIS A 147 -0.37 -26.08 17.88
C HIS A 147 -1.37 -27.19 17.51
N PHE A 148 -2.17 -27.01 16.47
CA PHE A 148 -3.07 -28.05 15.97
C PHE A 148 -2.31 -29.26 15.40
N GLY A 149 -1.18 -29.03 14.73
CA GLY A 149 -0.31 -30.09 14.25
C GLY A 149 0.32 -30.90 15.37
N ASN A 150 0.75 -30.25 16.45
CA ASN A 150 1.34 -30.93 17.61
C ASN A 150 0.30 -31.74 18.41
N ASN A 151 -0.92 -31.22 18.59
CA ASN A 151 -1.97 -31.97 19.29
C ASN A 151 -2.34 -33.28 18.56
N ARG A 152 -2.47 -33.26 17.22
CA ARG A 152 -2.71 -34.49 16.44
C ARG A 152 -1.57 -35.50 16.51
N ARG A 153 -0.33 -35.03 16.74
CA ARG A 153 0.84 -35.91 16.86
C ARG A 153 0.89 -36.62 18.21
N SER A 154 0.46 -35.96 19.29
CA SER A 154 0.33 -36.59 20.62
C SER A 154 -0.78 -37.65 20.65
N GLU A 155 -1.88 -37.43 19.92
CA GLU A 155 -3.01 -38.36 19.87
C GLU A 155 -2.68 -39.70 19.16
N TYR A 156 -1.60 -39.75 18.37
CA TYR A 156 -1.10 -40.99 17.74
C TYR A 156 0.03 -41.68 18.52
N THR A 157 0.60 -41.04 19.55
CA THR A 157 1.73 -41.62 20.31
C THR A 157 1.28 -42.39 21.57
N ASP A 158 0.01 -42.27 21.96
CA ASP A 158 -0.62 -43.05 23.02
C ASP A 158 -1.50 -44.21 22.49
N GLY A 159 -1.17 -44.72 21.29
CA GLY A 159 -1.69 -46.01 20.83
C GLY A 159 -0.98 -47.16 21.56
N PRO A 160 -1.67 -48.17 22.10
CA PRO A 160 -1.06 -49.23 22.88
C PRO A 160 -0.01 -49.99 22.05
N LEU A 161 1.23 -49.92 22.52
CA LEU A 161 2.41 -50.53 21.92
C LEU A 161 2.61 -51.98 22.42
N TYR A 162 1.71 -52.91 22.12
CA TYR A 162 1.89 -54.37 22.29
C TYR A 162 0.80 -55.08 21.44
N ALA A 163 1.01 -56.16 20.71
CA ALA A 163 2.13 -57.07 20.51
C ALA A 163 1.89 -57.83 19.17
N ASP A 164 2.74 -58.82 18.89
CA ASP A 164 2.67 -59.81 17.80
C ASP A 164 3.28 -59.39 16.45
N ALA A 165 4.62 -59.40 16.47
CA ALA A 165 5.39 -59.80 15.30
C ALA A 165 5.15 -61.31 15.03
N PRO A 166 4.61 -61.71 13.87
CA PRO A 166 4.60 -63.11 13.50
C PRO A 166 6.01 -63.57 13.12
N GLU A 167 6.43 -64.57 13.87
CA GLU A 167 7.65 -65.35 13.77
C GLU A 167 7.87 -65.89 12.35
N LYS A 168 9.13 -65.81 11.91
CA LYS A 168 9.61 -66.32 10.62
C LYS A 168 9.29 -67.80 10.47
N THR A 169 8.66 -68.18 9.36
CA THR A 169 8.70 -69.56 8.85
C THR A 169 9.53 -69.59 7.56
N PRO A 170 10.63 -70.36 7.49
CA PRO A 170 11.34 -70.63 6.26
C PRO A 170 10.72 -71.86 5.59
N LEU A 171 10.12 -71.69 4.40
CA LEU A 171 9.76 -72.83 3.55
C LEU A 171 10.72 -72.92 2.35
N LEU A 172 11.67 -73.83 2.51
CA LEU A 172 12.30 -74.61 1.45
C LEU A 172 11.23 -75.31 0.58
N GLN A 173 11.43 -75.33 -0.73
CA GLN A 173 11.23 -76.45 -1.69
C GLN A 173 11.07 -75.85 -3.10
N SER A 174 12.08 -75.93 -3.98
CA SER A 174 12.41 -77.08 -4.84
C SER A 174 11.21 -77.66 -5.61
N ARG A 175 11.11 -77.40 -6.91
CA ARG A 175 11.17 -78.39 -8.00
C ARG A 175 10.58 -77.84 -9.31
N VAL A 176 11.41 -77.99 -10.36
CA VAL A 176 11.13 -78.16 -11.80
C VAL A 176 10.56 -76.95 -12.54
#